data_AF-A0A2W4K955-F1
#
_entry.id   AF-A0A2W4K955-F1
#
_cell.length_a   1.000
_cell.length_b   1.000
_cell.length_c   1.000
_cell.angle_alpha   90.00
_cell.angle_beta   90.00
_cell.angle_gamma   90.00
#
_symmetry.space_group_name_H-M   'P 1'
#
loop_
_entity.id
_entity.type
_entity.pdbx_description
1 polymer ?
#
loop_
_entity_poly.entity_id
_entity_poly.type
_entity_poly.pdbx_seq_one_letter_code
_entity_poly.pdbx_strand_id
1 'polypeptide(L)'
;MQFFANTDELHQVMKELWARIGRDPDMSEKLLQSKLIVQFQYREPEGRITVDCSDGKEMKVMVGKQPIKPTVEMAMKADVAHDFWLGKVNVPFAIVSGKIMARGPVAKALQLLPVIKPAFDIYPNVISQHKKVMA
;
A
#
# COMPACT_ATOMS: atom_id res chain seq x y z
N MET A 1 5.94 5.15 -16.39
CA MET A 1 7.35 4.85 -16.68
C MET A 1 7.76 3.98 -15.52
N GLN A 2 8.12 2.72 -15.79
CA GLN A 2 8.28 1.72 -14.75
C GLN A 2 9.31 2.18 -13.71
N PHE A 3 8.85 2.47 -12.49
CA PHE A 3 9.68 2.99 -11.42
C PHE A 3 10.48 1.89 -10.70
N PHE A 4 9.84 0.73 -10.50
CA PHE A 4 10.43 -0.44 -9.87
C PHE A 4 11.02 -1.38 -10.93
N ALA A 5 12.29 -1.73 -10.81
CA ALA A 5 12.99 -2.59 -11.75
C ALA A 5 12.42 -4.02 -11.77
N ASN A 6 12.04 -4.55 -10.59
CA ASN A 6 11.51 -5.91 -10.46
C ASN A 6 10.60 -6.06 -9.22
N THR A 7 9.99 -7.24 -9.11
CA THR A 7 9.09 -7.62 -8.01
C THR A 7 9.74 -7.51 -6.63
N ASP A 8 11.02 -7.88 -6.52
CA ASP A 8 11.74 -7.87 -5.25
C ASP A 8 11.95 -6.43 -4.75
N GLU A 9 12.36 -5.50 -5.61
CA GLU A 9 12.48 -4.07 -5.27
C GLU A 9 11.13 -3.52 -4.79
N LEU A 10 10.06 -3.81 -5.53
CA LEU A 10 8.70 -3.40 -5.16
C LEU A 10 8.31 -3.95 -3.77
N HIS A 11 8.56 -5.23 -3.52
CA HIS A 11 8.21 -5.87 -2.24
C HIS A 11 9.02 -5.30 -1.09
N GLN A 12 10.32 -5.10 -1.25
CA GLN A 12 11.18 -4.53 -0.23
C GLN A 12 10.75 -3.12 0.14
N VAL A 13 10.54 -2.25 -0.87
CA VAL A 13 10.07 -0.88 -0.65
C VAL A 13 8.72 -0.85 0.06
N MET A 14 7.75 -1.63 -0.41
CA MET A 14 6.42 -1.63 0.19
C MET A 14 6.44 -2.21 1.60
N LYS A 15 7.24 -3.26 1.86
CA LYS A 15 7.39 -3.84 3.19
C LYS A 15 7.98 -2.84 4.17
N GLU A 16 9.04 -2.12 3.79
CA GLU A 16 9.66 -1.09 4.64
C GLU A 16 8.71 0.09 4.88
N LEU A 17 7.99 0.56 3.85
CA LEU A 17 7.00 1.61 4.00
C LEU A 17 5.92 1.22 5.01
N TRP A 18 5.30 0.05 4.84
CA TRP A 18 4.26 -0.41 5.76
C TRP A 18 4.80 -0.71 7.15
N ALA A 19 6.06 -1.15 7.29
CA ALA A 19 6.70 -1.30 8.59
C ALA A 19 6.82 0.05 9.32
N ARG A 20 7.16 1.14 8.61
CA ARG A 20 7.20 2.49 9.20
C ARG A 20 5.82 3.01 9.57
N ILE A 21 4.83 2.80 8.71
CA ILE A 21 3.43 3.12 9.01
C ILE A 21 2.96 2.38 10.27
N GLY A 22 3.36 1.11 10.42
CA GLY A 22 3.00 0.29 11.58
C GLY A 22 3.68 0.71 12.89
N ARG A 23 4.81 1.44 12.82
CA ARG A 23 5.51 1.95 14.00
C ARG A 23 5.00 3.32 14.45
N ASP A 24 4.22 4.00 13.62
CA ASP A 24 3.58 5.27 13.93
C ASP A 24 2.24 5.00 14.63
N PRO A 25 2.07 5.31 15.93
CA PRO A 25 0.84 5.03 16.66
C PRO A 25 -0.39 5.74 16.07
N ASP A 26 -0.24 6.98 15.60
CA ASP A 26 -1.36 7.77 15.08
C ASP A 26 -1.95 7.18 13.80
N MET A 27 -1.11 6.54 12.99
CA MET A 27 -1.53 5.79 11.80
C MET A 27 -2.00 4.38 12.15
N SER A 28 -1.16 3.62 12.84
CA SER A 28 -1.38 2.19 13.11
C SER A 28 -2.64 1.93 13.93
N GLU A 29 -2.93 2.72 14.97
CA GLU A 29 -4.13 2.53 15.79
C GLU A 29 -5.42 2.72 14.98
N LYS A 30 -5.48 3.73 14.11
CA LYS A 30 -6.64 3.99 13.26
C LYS A 30 -6.81 2.93 12.18
N LEU A 31 -5.70 2.40 11.64
CA LEU A 31 -5.72 1.27 10.71
C LEU A 31 -6.21 -0.01 11.41
N LEU A 32 -5.79 -0.27 12.65
CA LEU A 32 -6.26 -1.40 13.45
C LEU A 32 -7.74 -1.33 13.77
N GLN A 33 -8.23 -0.13 14.13
CA GLN A 33 -9.66 0.11 14.40
C GLN A 33 -10.55 -0.20 13.19
N SER A 34 -10.01 -0.07 11.96
CA SER A 34 -10.77 -0.36 10.75
C SER A 34 -11.09 -1.84 10.56
N LYS A 35 -10.30 -2.75 11.17
CA LYS A 35 -10.40 -4.21 11.04
C LYS A 35 -10.44 -4.72 9.60
N LEU A 36 -9.81 -3.98 8.67
CA LEU A 36 -9.80 -4.34 7.26
C LEU A 36 -8.63 -5.26 6.94
N ILE A 37 -8.85 -6.15 5.97
CA ILE A 37 -7.79 -6.82 5.24
C ILE A 37 -7.77 -6.22 3.84
N VAL A 38 -6.69 -5.52 3.49
CA VAL A 38 -6.54 -4.90 2.18
C VAL A 38 -5.44 -5.62 1.41
N GLN A 39 -5.77 -6.12 0.22
CA GLN A 39 -4.80 -6.73 -0.68
C GLN A 39 -4.57 -5.84 -1.89
N PHE A 40 -3.31 -5.45 -2.07
CA PHE A 40 -2.82 -4.73 -3.24
C PHE A 40 -2.20 -5.71 -4.22
N GLN A 41 -2.65 -5.65 -5.47
CA GLN A 41 -2.16 -6.45 -6.58
C GLN A 41 -1.54 -5.52 -7.62
N TYR A 42 -0.23 -5.63 -7.77
CA TYR A 42 0.56 -4.80 -8.67
C TYR A 42 0.86 -5.54 -9.96
N ARG A 43 0.94 -4.78 -11.05
CA ARG A 43 1.47 -5.20 -12.35
C ARG A 43 2.59 -4.26 -12.77
N GLU A 44 3.50 -4.77 -13.59
CA GLU A 44 4.64 -4.01 -14.15
C GLU A 44 5.49 -3.32 -13.06
N PRO A 45 6.20 -4.08 -12.18
CA PRO A 45 6.29 -5.54 -12.12
C PRO A 45 5.14 -6.20 -11.33
N GLU A 46 4.96 -7.51 -11.50
CA GLU A 46 3.95 -8.25 -10.76
C GLU A 46 4.29 -8.34 -9.28
N GLY A 47 3.34 -8.03 -8.40
CA GLY A 47 3.58 -8.09 -6.96
C GLY A 47 2.30 -8.12 -6.17
N ARG A 48 2.39 -8.56 -4.91
CA ARG A 48 1.24 -8.60 -4.03
C ARG A 48 1.65 -8.25 -2.61
N ILE A 49 0.87 -7.37 -2.00
CA ILE A 49 1.00 -6.98 -0.59
C ILE A 49 -0.37 -7.13 0.06
N THR A 50 -0.43 -7.80 1.19
CA THR A 50 -1.64 -7.90 2.02
C THR A 50 -1.36 -7.23 3.36
N VAL A 51 -2.18 -6.26 3.72
CA VAL A 51 -2.17 -5.59 5.03
C VAL A 51 -3.39 -6.08 5.78
N ASP A 52 -3.16 -6.81 6.86
CA ASP A 52 -4.19 -7.39 7.71
C ASP A 52 -4.21 -6.69 9.07
N CYS A 53 -5.30 -5.96 9.31
CA CYS A 53 -5.61 -5.30 10.57
C CYS A 53 -6.81 -5.96 11.28
N SER A 54 -7.27 -7.13 10.84
CA SER A 54 -8.57 -7.69 11.19
C SER A 54 -8.72 -8.07 12.68
N ASP A 55 -7.61 -8.39 13.35
CA ASP A 55 -7.61 -8.69 14.79
C ASP A 55 -7.68 -7.43 15.67
N GLY A 56 -7.48 -6.24 15.08
CA GLY A 56 -7.49 -4.96 15.76
C GLY A 56 -6.38 -4.76 16.80
N LYS A 57 -5.37 -5.65 16.81
CA LYS A 57 -4.25 -5.64 17.76
C LYS A 57 -2.91 -5.46 17.08
N GLU A 58 -2.71 -6.12 15.94
CA GLU A 58 -1.43 -6.11 15.22
C GLU A 58 -1.65 -5.93 13.71
N MET A 59 -0.90 -5.01 13.11
CA MET A 59 -0.93 -4.81 11.67
C MET A 59 0.07 -5.76 11.01
N LYS A 60 -0.44 -6.79 10.34
CA LYS A 60 0.38 -7.82 9.68
C LYS A 60 0.54 -7.49 8.21
N VAL A 61 1.78 -7.35 7.77
CA VAL A 61 2.13 -7.03 6.38
C VAL A 61 2.74 -8.26 5.74
N MET A 62 2.06 -8.82 4.76
CA MET A 62 2.45 -10.04 4.06
C MET A 62 2.74 -9.77 2.60
N VAL A 63 3.83 -10.35 2.12
CA VAL A 63 4.28 -10.24 0.73
C VAL A 63 3.90 -11.51 -0.03
N GLY A 64 3.56 -11.37 -1.31
CA GLY A 64 3.23 -12.49 -2.18
C GLY A 64 1.81 -13.02 -2.00
N LYS A 65 1.55 -14.21 -2.54
CA LYS A 65 0.24 -14.86 -2.50
C LYS A 65 -0.05 -15.38 -1.09
N GLN A 66 -1.17 -14.94 -0.53
CA GLN A 66 -1.63 -15.36 0.80
C GLN A 66 -2.99 -16.08 0.67
N PRO A 67 -3.24 -17.16 1.45
CA PRO A 67 -4.52 -17.86 1.48
C PRO A 67 -5.56 -17.12 2.35
N ILE A 68 -5.52 -15.79 2.38
CA ILE A 68 -6.40 -14.94 3.18
C ILE A 68 -7.39 -14.27 2.23
N LYS A 69 -8.67 -14.29 2.59
CA LYS A 69 -9.71 -13.57 1.84
C LYS A 69 -9.68 -12.09 2.22
N PRO A 70 -9.30 -11.18 1.31
CA PRO A 70 -9.27 -9.76 1.62
C PRO A 70 -10.68 -9.20 1.78
N THR A 71 -10.81 -8.20 2.64
CA THR A 71 -12.02 -7.37 2.71
C THR A 71 -12.11 -6.48 1.48
N VAL A 72 -10.99 -5.85 1.11
CA VAL A 72 -10.87 -4.98 -0.06
C VAL A 72 -9.71 -5.43 -0.92
N GLU A 73 -9.95 -5.56 -2.23
CA GLU A 73 -8.89 -5.80 -3.23
C GLU A 73 -8.67 -4.54 -4.04
N MET A 74 -7.41 -4.21 -4.30
CA MET A 74 -7.03 -3.10 -5.17
C MET A 74 -5.98 -3.61 -6.17
N ALA A 75 -6.23 -3.45 -7.47
CA ALA A 75 -5.33 -3.85 -8.53
C ALA A 75 -4.92 -2.66 -9.40
N MET A 76 -3.61 -2.44 -9.57
CA MET A 76 -3.06 -1.26 -10.24
C MET A 76 -1.65 -1.53 -10.79
N LYS A 77 -1.11 -0.61 -11.60
CA LYS A 77 0.34 -0.65 -11.92
C LYS A 77 1.14 -0.25 -10.69
N ALA A 78 2.34 -0.81 -10.51
CA ALA A 78 3.22 -0.43 -9.40
C ALA A 78 3.53 1.09 -9.42
N ASP A 79 3.67 1.69 -10.60
CA ASP A 79 3.85 3.14 -10.78
C ASP A 79 2.70 3.98 -10.20
N VAL A 80 1.45 3.49 -10.28
CA VAL A 80 0.31 4.20 -9.70
C VAL A 80 0.42 4.24 -8.17
N ALA A 81 0.94 3.18 -7.56
CA ALA A 81 1.22 3.17 -6.12
C ALA A 81 2.39 4.09 -5.77
N HIS A 82 3.44 4.14 -6.59
CA HIS A 82 4.53 5.09 -6.43
C HIS A 82 4.02 6.55 -6.45
N ASP A 83 3.25 6.91 -7.48
CA ASP A 83 2.67 8.26 -7.61
C ASP A 83 1.71 8.57 -6.45
N PHE A 84 0.97 7.57 -5.97
CA PHE A 84 0.10 7.73 -4.81
C PHE A 84 0.89 8.11 -3.56
N TRP A 85 1.97 7.37 -3.26
CA TRP A 85 2.79 7.66 -2.10
C TRP A 85 3.61 8.96 -2.22
N LEU A 86 3.73 9.52 -3.43
CA LEU A 86 4.23 10.88 -3.66
C LEU A 86 3.13 11.96 -3.57
N GLY A 87 1.90 11.60 -3.21
CA GLY A 87 0.77 12.54 -3.12
C GLY A 87 0.23 13.02 -4.47
N LYS A 88 0.56 12.34 -5.58
CA LYS A 88 0.19 12.75 -6.94
C LYS A 88 -1.08 12.10 -7.47
N VAL A 89 -1.67 11.15 -6.73
CA VAL A 89 -2.84 10.40 -7.17
C VAL A 89 -4.08 10.78 -6.37
N ASN A 90 -5.12 11.21 -7.08
CA ASN A 90 -6.48 11.24 -6.56
C ASN A 90 -7.09 9.84 -6.70
N VAL A 91 -7.16 9.10 -5.58
CA VAL A 91 -7.60 7.69 -5.58
C VAL A 91 -9.03 7.50 -6.11
N PRO A 92 -10.04 8.29 -5.68
CA PRO A 92 -11.38 8.21 -6.27
C PRO A 92 -11.38 8.34 -7.80
N PHE A 93 -10.67 9.35 -8.33
CA PHE A 93 -10.57 9.54 -9.78
C PHE A 93 -9.80 8.41 -10.48
N ALA A 94 -8.75 7.89 -9.85
CA ALA A 94 -7.99 6.74 -10.36
C ALA A 94 -8.84 5.46 -10.43
N ILE A 95 -9.82 5.30 -9.54
CA ILE A 95 -10.80 4.21 -9.62
C ILE A 95 -11.78 4.44 -10.77
N VAL A 96 -12.40 5.63 -10.85
CA VAL A 96 -13.37 5.96 -11.91
C VAL A 96 -12.74 5.86 -13.31
N SER A 97 -11.48 6.26 -13.46
CA SER A 97 -10.73 6.18 -14.72
C SER A 97 -10.16 4.77 -15.02
N GLY A 98 -10.37 3.79 -14.14
CA GLY A 98 -9.90 2.42 -14.34
C GLY A 98 -8.39 2.21 -14.13
N LYS A 99 -7.65 3.21 -13.66
CA LYS A 99 -6.23 3.07 -13.28
C LYS A 99 -6.06 2.15 -12.08
N ILE A 100 -7.03 2.18 -11.16
CA ILE A 100 -7.16 1.29 -10.01
C ILE A 100 -8.46 0.51 -10.16
N MET A 101 -8.38 -0.81 -10.22
CA MET A 101 -9.56 -1.67 -10.09
C MET A 101 -9.73 -2.01 -8.62
N ALA A 102 -10.89 -1.76 -8.03
CA ALA A 102 -11.16 -2.04 -6.62
C ALA A 102 -12.40 -2.92 -6.45
N ARG A 103 -12.37 -3.82 -5.46
CA ARG A 103 -13.48 -4.72 -5.11
C ARG A 103 -13.70 -4.76 -3.60
N GLY A 104 -14.93 -5.04 -3.17
CA GLY A 104 -15.34 -5.04 -1.76
C GLY A 104 -15.91 -3.70 -1.30
N PRO A 105 -15.96 -3.42 0.03
CA PRO A 105 -16.46 -2.17 0.58
C PRO A 105 -15.42 -1.05 0.45
N VAL A 106 -15.12 -0.64 -0.78
CA VAL A 106 -14.06 0.34 -1.12
C VAL A 106 -14.20 1.65 -0.35
N ALA A 107 -15.43 2.11 -0.09
CA ALA A 107 -15.69 3.31 0.70
C ALA A 107 -15.02 3.28 2.10
N LYS A 108 -14.96 2.10 2.75
CA LYS A 108 -14.28 1.95 4.04
C LYS A 108 -12.76 2.13 3.92
N ALA A 109 -12.16 1.65 2.83
CA ALA A 109 -10.74 1.86 2.57
C ALA A 109 -10.44 3.34 2.25
N LEU A 110 -11.32 4.02 1.50
CA LEU A 110 -11.15 5.44 1.17
C LEU A 110 -11.20 6.35 2.41
N GLN A 111 -11.97 5.98 3.44
CA GLN A 111 -11.99 6.70 4.72
C GLN A 111 -10.64 6.66 5.46
N LEU A 112 -9.74 5.74 5.12
CA LEU A 112 -8.40 5.64 5.72
C LEU A 112 -7.37 6.50 4.99
N LEU A 113 -7.69 7.11 3.84
CA LEU A 113 -6.74 7.96 3.11
C LEU A 113 -6.18 9.12 3.97
N PRO A 114 -6.98 9.83 4.78
CA PRO A 114 -6.46 10.87 5.67
C PRO A 114 -5.52 10.31 6.74
N VAL A 115 -5.76 9.07 7.19
CA VAL A 115 -4.94 8.39 8.21
C VAL A 115 -3.54 8.13 7.67
N ILE A 116 -3.42 7.66 6.43
CA ILE A 116 -2.11 7.31 5.84
C ILE A 116 -1.38 8.50 5.19
N LYS A 117 -1.97 9.70 5.19
CA LYS A 117 -1.36 10.90 4.60
C LYS A 117 0.05 11.21 5.15
N PRO A 118 0.37 11.04 6.45
CA PRO A 118 1.73 11.24 6.95
C PRO A 118 2.78 10.34 6.28
N ALA A 119 2.38 9.19 5.73
CA ALA A 119 3.28 8.31 4.99
C ALA A 119 3.82 8.93 3.69
N PHE A 120 3.21 10.01 3.19
CA PHE A 120 3.72 10.75 2.02
C PHE A 120 5.08 11.41 2.31
N ASP A 121 5.34 11.80 3.56
CA ASP A 121 6.64 12.32 3.99
C ASP A 121 7.65 11.20 4.29
N ILE A 122 7.15 9.99 4.59
CA ILE A 122 7.97 8.81 4.85
C ILE A 122 8.50 8.20 3.56
N TYR A 123 7.65 8.12 2.52
CA TYR A 123 7.94 7.37 1.31
C TYR A 123 9.19 7.83 0.54
N PRO A 124 9.45 9.14 0.32
CA PRO A 124 10.69 9.60 -0.33
C PRO A 124 11.95 9.12 0.38
N ASN A 125 11.92 9.06 1.71
CA ASN A 125 13.04 8.57 2.52
C ASN A 125 13.27 7.07 2.29
N VAL A 126 12.20 6.26 2.27
CA VAL A 126 12.28 4.82 1.96
C VAL A 126 12.90 4.59 0.58
N ILE A 127 12.40 5.30 -0.44
CA ILE A 127 12.93 5.20 -1.81
C ILE A 127 14.41 5.58 -1.87
N SER A 128 14.81 6.69 -1.25
CA SER A 128 16.19 7.16 -1.29
C SER A 128 17.17 6.16 -0.67
N GLN A 129 16.75 5.46 0.39
CA GLN A 129 17.58 4.46 1.05
C GLN A 129 17.71 3.20 0.21
N HIS A 130 16.63 2.71 -0.40
CA HIS A 130 16.68 1.54 -1.27
C HIS A 130 17.49 1.79 -2.54
N LYS A 131 17.36 2.95 -3.18
CA LYS A 131 18.15 3.30 -4.38
C LYS A 131 19.65 3.44 -4.09
N LYS A 132 20.05 3.84 -2.86
CA LYS A 132 21.46 3.91 -2.44
C LYS A 132 22.09 2.54 -2.18
N VAL A 133 21.30 1.54 -1.81
CA VAL A 133 21.78 0.17 -1.51
C VAL A 133 21.91 -0.67 -2.79
N MET A 134 21.20 -0.29 -3.85
CA MET A 134 21.20 -0.99 -5.15
C MET A 134 22.08 -0.33 -6.22
N ALA A 135 22.80 0.75 -5.88
CA ALA A 135 23.76 1.44 -6.74
C ALA A 135 25.19 1.06 -6.35
#